data_AF-A0AAE1ALU9-F1
#
_entry.id   AF-A0AAE1ALU9-F1
#
_cell.length_a   1.000
_cell.length_b   1.000
_cell.length_c   1.000
_cell.angle_alpha   90.00
_cell.angle_beta   90.00
_cell.angle_gamma   90.00
#
_symmetry.space_group_name_H-M   'P 1'
#
loop_
_entity.id
_entity.type
_entity.pdbx_description
1 polymer ?
#
loop_
_entity_poly.entity_id
_entity_poly.type
_entity_poly.pdbx_seq_one_letter_code
_entity_poly.pdbx_strand_id
1 'polypeptide(L)'
;MSTNISLDNPQPHMYANISLDDPQPHMYANISLDDPQPHMSTNISLDNSQSDMSTKISQDNPQPDLSANISLDNPQSDMSTKISLDNPQSDMSTIISLDNPQSDMSTNISLDNPQPHMYANISLDEQSLVCPATYSRIIHSLIFEL
;
A
#
# COMPACT_ATOMS: atom_id res chain seq x y z
N MET A 1 13.10 -6.85 -11.17
CA MET A 1 14.02 -5.93 -10.43
C MET A 1 13.39 -5.62 -9.07
N SER A 2 14.18 -5.20 -8.06
CA SER A 2 13.63 -5.00 -6.70
C SER A 2 14.12 -3.70 -6.08
N THR A 3 13.19 -2.91 -5.57
CA THR A 3 13.46 -1.69 -4.80
C THR A 3 13.06 -1.97 -3.36
N ASN A 4 14.02 -1.90 -2.45
CA ASN A 4 13.80 -2.15 -1.03
C ASN A 4 14.20 -0.92 -0.23
N ILE A 5 13.30 -0.44 0.61
CA ILE A 5 13.57 0.59 1.62
C ILE A 5 13.39 -0.07 2.98
N SER A 6 14.43 -0.02 3.81
CA SER A 6 14.39 -0.51 5.18
C SER A 6 14.96 0.57 6.08
N LEU A 7 14.16 1.01 7.06
CA LEU A 7 14.56 2.00 8.04
C LEU A 7 14.26 1.45 9.44
N ASP A 8 15.25 1.56 10.30
CA ASP A 8 15.19 1.22 11.72
C ASP A 8 15.22 2.54 12.51
N ASN A 9 14.18 2.77 13.32
CA ASN A 9 13.99 3.98 14.12
C ASN A 9 14.15 5.30 13.32
N PRO A 10 13.40 5.47 12.22
CA PRO A 10 13.49 6.65 11.37
C PRO A 10 13.11 7.93 12.13
N GLN A 11 13.75 9.05 11.78
CA GLN A 11 13.55 10.35 12.42
C GLN A 11 12.10 10.89 12.27
N PRO A 12 11.68 11.89 13.07
CA PRO A 12 10.37 12.53 12.90
C PRO A 12 10.21 13.16 11.51
N HIS A 13 9.03 13.00 10.89
CA HIS A 13 8.67 13.53 9.56
C HIS A 13 9.45 12.91 8.40
N MET A 14 9.17 11.64 8.10
CA MET A 14 9.83 10.90 7.04
C MET A 14 8.89 10.55 5.90
N TYR A 15 9.43 10.61 4.68
CA TYR A 15 8.71 10.30 3.45
C TYR A 15 9.46 9.20 2.70
N ALA A 16 8.82 8.05 2.53
CA ALA A 16 9.34 6.97 1.69
C ALA A 16 8.56 7.00 0.38
N ASN A 17 9.23 7.39 -0.71
CA ASN A 17 8.61 7.47 -2.02
C ASN A 17 9.28 6.49 -2.99
N ILE A 18 8.48 5.66 -3.65
CA ILE A 18 8.90 4.86 -4.79
C ILE A 18 8.09 5.34 -5.99
N SER A 19 8.76 5.81 -7.03
CA SER A 19 8.14 6.13 -8.31
C SER A 19 8.83 5.33 -9.40
N LEU A 20 8.05 4.60 -10.17
CA LEU A 20 8.54 3.80 -11.29
C LEU A 20 7.66 4.09 -12.51
N ASP A 21 8.32 4.43 -13.60
CA ASP A 21 7.75 4.67 -14.92
C ASP A 21 8.26 3.56 -15.85
N ASP A 22 7.35 2.89 -16.56
CA ASP A 22 7.62 1.73 -17.41
C ASP A 22 8.50 0.63 -16.73
N PRO A 23 8.09 0.08 -15.57
CA PRO A 23 8.88 -0.91 -14.85
C PRO A 23 9.11 -2.20 -15.67
N GLN A 24 10.35 -2.71 -15.60
CA GLN A 24 10.76 -3.98 -16.24
C GLN A 24 10.00 -5.21 -15.70
N PRO A 25 9.96 -6.34 -16.44
CA PRO A 25 9.28 -7.56 -16.02
C PRO A 25 9.65 -8.03 -14.60
N HIS A 26 8.64 -8.44 -13.84
CA HIS A 26 8.73 -8.96 -12.46
C HIS A 26 9.43 -8.01 -11.49
N MET A 27 8.66 -7.07 -10.96
CA MET A 27 9.18 -6.00 -10.12
C MET A 27 8.60 -6.06 -8.71
N TYR A 28 9.46 -5.84 -7.72
CA TYR A 28 9.12 -5.94 -6.31
C TYR A 28 9.48 -4.64 -5.60
N ALA A 29 8.49 -3.99 -4.99
CA ALA A 29 8.69 -2.82 -4.15
C ALA A 29 8.40 -3.20 -2.69
N ASN A 30 9.44 -3.22 -1.85
CA ASN A 30 9.29 -3.51 -0.43
C ASN A 30 9.69 -2.30 0.41
N ILE A 31 8.82 -1.93 1.35
CA ILE A 31 9.09 -0.90 2.34
C ILE A 31 8.90 -1.54 3.72
N SER A 32 9.93 -1.49 4.55
CA SER A 32 9.91 -1.99 5.92
C SER A 32 10.37 -0.90 6.87
N LEU A 33 9.54 -0.60 7.87
CA LEU A 33 9.76 0.51 8.79
C LEU A 33 9.58 -0.03 10.22
N ASP A 34 10.63 0.06 11.02
CA ASP A 34 10.63 -0.37 12.42
C ASP A 34 10.63 0.86 13.33
N ASP A 35 9.75 0.87 14.33
CA ASP A 35 9.53 1.97 15.27
C ASP A 35 9.45 3.38 14.64
N PRO A 36 8.59 3.62 13.62
CA PRO A 36 8.55 4.93 12.97
C PRO A 36 8.00 6.03 13.90
N GLN A 37 8.74 7.14 13.97
CA GLN A 37 8.41 8.38 14.70
C GLN A 37 7.25 9.15 14.02
N PRO A 38 6.60 10.12 14.71
CA PRO A 38 5.14 10.34 14.66
C PRO A 38 4.56 10.86 13.35
N HIS A 39 5.33 11.06 12.28
CA HIS A 39 4.72 11.44 11.00
C HIS A 39 5.46 10.73 9.89
N MET A 40 4.82 9.73 9.31
CA MET A 40 5.38 8.99 8.21
C MET A 40 4.38 8.79 7.09
N SER A 41 4.83 9.17 5.89
CA SER A 41 4.09 8.94 4.67
C SER A 41 4.88 8.03 3.75
N THR A 42 4.23 6.98 3.30
CA THR A 42 4.75 6.10 2.26
C THR A 42 3.92 6.30 1.01
N ASN A 43 4.55 6.74 -0.08
CA ASN A 43 3.88 6.84 -1.37
C ASN A 43 4.55 5.92 -2.38
N ILE A 44 3.74 5.15 -3.09
CA ILE A 44 4.18 4.31 -4.19
C ILE A 44 3.37 4.71 -5.40
N SER A 45 4.04 5.21 -6.44
CA SER A 45 3.42 5.57 -7.71
C SER A 45 4.01 4.71 -8.81
N LEU A 46 3.14 4.05 -9.56
CA LEU A 46 3.53 3.17 -10.67
C LEU A 46 2.71 3.57 -11.89
N ASP A 47 3.41 3.85 -12.99
CA ASP A 47 2.81 4.20 -14.28
C ASP A 47 3.21 3.17 -15.34
N ASN A 48 2.27 2.84 -16.23
CA ASN A 48 2.43 1.98 -17.40
C ASN A 48 3.14 0.65 -17.12
N SER A 49 2.75 -0.03 -16.03
CA SER A 49 3.32 -1.34 -15.71
C SER A 49 2.82 -2.42 -16.68
N GLN A 50 3.71 -2.92 -17.55
CA GLN A 50 3.49 -4.10 -18.39
C GLN A 50 3.97 -5.41 -17.74
N SER A 51 4.29 -5.35 -16.46
CA SER A 51 5.08 -6.34 -15.73
C SER A 51 4.38 -6.76 -14.45
N ASP A 52 4.35 -8.06 -14.12
CA ASP A 52 3.81 -8.51 -12.84
C ASP A 52 4.52 -7.79 -11.70
N MET A 53 3.74 -7.21 -10.77
CA MET A 53 4.31 -6.48 -9.64
C MET A 53 3.79 -7.00 -8.31
N SER A 54 4.68 -6.94 -7.32
CA SER A 54 4.29 -7.06 -5.93
C SER A 54 4.83 -5.91 -5.10
N THR A 55 3.91 -5.26 -4.40
CA THR A 55 4.19 -4.21 -3.44
C THR A 55 3.95 -4.74 -2.04
N LYS A 56 4.96 -4.66 -1.17
CA LYS A 56 4.83 -4.99 0.24
C LYS A 56 5.22 -3.80 1.11
N ILE A 57 4.31 -3.41 2.00
CA ILE A 57 4.58 -2.44 3.06
C ILE A 57 4.45 -3.17 4.40
N SER A 58 5.49 -3.09 5.22
CA SER A 58 5.50 -3.65 6.58
C SER A 58 5.89 -2.56 7.56
N GLN A 59 5.12 -2.39 8.62
CA GLN A 59 5.46 -1.46 9.69
C GLN A 59 5.25 -2.14 11.05
N ASP A 60 6.24 -1.98 11.93
CA ASP A 60 6.20 -2.48 13.30
C ASP A 60 6.12 -1.28 14.27
N ASN A 61 5.24 -1.39 15.27
CA ASN A 61 4.95 -0.40 16.32
C ASN A 61 4.80 1.07 15.88
N PRO A 62 4.05 1.41 14.82
CA PRO A 62 4.02 2.78 14.35
C PRO A 62 3.36 3.77 15.32
N GLN A 63 4.00 4.93 15.51
CA GLN A 63 3.60 6.04 16.39
C GLN A 63 3.10 7.27 15.56
N PRO A 64 2.37 8.23 16.15
CA PRO A 64 1.02 8.58 15.69
C PRO A 64 0.95 9.46 14.43
N ASP A 65 0.54 8.85 13.31
CA ASP A 65 0.04 9.43 12.04
C ASP A 65 0.74 8.78 10.86
N LEU A 66 0.17 7.66 10.41
CA LEU A 66 0.66 6.96 9.22
C LEU A 66 -0.26 7.15 8.02
N SER A 67 0.36 7.46 6.89
CA SER A 67 -0.30 7.42 5.60
C SER A 67 0.45 6.51 4.64
N ALA A 68 -0.25 5.58 4.02
CA ALA A 68 0.23 4.80 2.90
C ALA A 68 -0.65 5.11 1.69
N ASN A 69 -0.08 5.74 0.66
CA ASN A 69 -0.75 5.99 -0.61
C ASN A 69 -0.10 5.14 -1.70
N ILE A 70 -0.92 4.39 -2.42
CA ILE A 70 -0.47 3.61 -3.57
C ILE A 70 -1.30 4.05 -4.77
N SER A 71 -0.64 4.58 -5.80
CA SER A 71 -1.26 5.00 -7.05
C SER A 71 -0.75 4.14 -8.18
N LEU A 72 -1.66 3.54 -8.93
CA LEU A 72 -1.36 2.70 -10.09
C LEU A 72 -2.09 3.27 -11.30
N ASP A 73 -1.35 3.62 -12.34
CA ASP A 73 -1.90 4.10 -13.62
C ASP A 73 -1.61 3.07 -14.72
N ASN A 74 -2.66 2.70 -15.45
CA ASN A 74 -2.65 1.76 -16.58
C ASN A 74 -1.95 0.39 -16.34
N PRO A 75 -2.16 -0.33 -15.21
CA PRO A 75 -1.52 -1.63 -15.03
C PRO A 75 -2.05 -2.67 -16.02
N GLN A 76 -1.16 -3.20 -16.88
CA GLN A 76 -1.48 -4.16 -17.95
C GLN A 76 -1.26 -5.63 -17.55
N SER A 77 -0.78 -5.89 -16.34
CA SER A 77 -0.35 -7.20 -15.83
C SER A 77 -0.71 -7.37 -14.36
N ASP A 78 -0.76 -8.60 -13.87
CA ASP A 78 -1.22 -8.93 -12.52
C ASP A 78 -0.45 -8.19 -11.43
N MET A 79 -1.18 -7.64 -10.45
CA MET A 79 -0.58 -6.89 -9.35
C MET A 79 -1.06 -7.40 -7.99
N SER A 80 -0.13 -7.45 -7.05
CA SER A 80 -0.42 -7.74 -5.65
C SER A 80 0.13 -6.67 -4.72
N THR A 81 -0.75 -6.10 -3.90
CA THR A 81 -0.40 -5.19 -2.83
C THR A 81 -0.65 -5.86 -1.48
N LYS A 82 0.38 -5.93 -0.64
CA LYS A 82 0.28 -6.41 0.74
C LYS A 82 0.75 -5.34 1.71
N ILE A 83 -0.11 -5.00 2.66
CA ILE A 83 0.21 -4.08 3.75
C ILE A 83 0.05 -4.86 5.06
N SER A 84 1.06 -4.80 5.93
CA SER A 84 1.08 -5.51 7.21
C SER A 84 1.55 -4.56 8.29
N LEU A 85 0.73 -4.38 9.31
CA LEU A 85 0.96 -3.43 10.39
C LEU A 85 0.84 -4.20 11.72
N ASP A 86 1.88 -4.12 12.55
CA ASP A 86 1.94 -4.73 13.87
C ASP A 86 1.90 -3.65 14.95
N ASN A 87 1.02 -3.81 15.94
CA ASN A 87 0.81 -2.90 17.07
C ASN A 87 0.66 -1.40 16.73
N PRO A 88 -0.18 -1.01 15.75
CA PRO A 88 -0.34 0.41 15.45
C PRO A 88 -0.98 1.17 16.61
N GLN A 89 -0.35 2.28 17.02
CA GLN A 89 -0.75 3.01 18.24
C GLN A 89 -1.74 4.17 18.02
N SER A 90 -2.06 4.60 16.79
CA SER A 90 -2.96 5.75 16.51
C SER A 90 -3.46 5.80 15.05
N ASP A 91 -4.01 6.94 14.62
CA ASP A 91 -4.61 7.21 13.31
C ASP A 91 -3.79 6.66 12.13
N MET A 92 -4.44 5.81 11.33
CA MET A 92 -3.86 5.28 10.10
C MET A 92 -4.80 5.46 8.93
N SER A 93 -4.23 5.90 7.81
CA SER A 93 -4.90 5.98 6.52
C SER A 93 -4.12 5.21 5.47
N THR A 94 -4.78 4.24 4.84
CA THR A 94 -4.30 3.60 3.62
C THR A 94 -5.22 3.98 2.48
N ILE A 95 -4.66 4.57 1.43
CA ILE A 95 -5.37 4.90 0.19
C ILE A 95 -4.70 4.15 -0.94
N ILE A 96 -5.50 3.42 -1.70
CA ILE A 96 -5.05 2.75 -2.92
C ILE A 96 -5.94 3.25 -4.05
N SER A 97 -5.32 3.90 -5.03
CA SER A 97 -5.98 4.42 -6.21
C SER A 97 -5.49 3.67 -7.44
N LEU A 98 -6.42 3.25 -8.27
CA LEU A 98 -6.16 2.55 -9.52
C LEU A 98 -6.88 3.27 -10.64
N ASP A 99 -6.15 3.60 -11.70
CA ASP A 99 -6.69 4.17 -12.93
C ASP A 99 -6.46 3.17 -14.08
N ASN A 100 -7.54 2.86 -14.81
CA ASN A 100 -7.55 1.99 -16.00
C ASN A 100 -6.81 0.65 -15.85
N PRO A 101 -7.10 -0.17 -14.82
CA PRO A 101 -6.55 -1.51 -14.76
C PRO A 101 -7.02 -2.36 -15.95
N GLN A 102 -6.17 -3.22 -16.50
CA GLN A 102 -6.52 -4.16 -17.59
C GLN A 102 -6.28 -5.64 -17.20
N SER A 103 -5.98 -5.91 -15.94
CA SER A 103 -5.53 -7.21 -15.41
C SER A 103 -6.03 -7.45 -13.97
N ASP A 104 -5.72 -8.61 -13.41
CA ASP A 104 -6.15 -8.99 -12.06
C ASP A 104 -5.39 -8.23 -10.97
N MET A 105 -6.14 -7.72 -9.99
CA MET A 105 -5.62 -6.90 -8.90
C MET A 105 -5.98 -7.53 -7.55
N SER A 106 -4.98 -7.74 -6.69
CA SER A 106 -5.18 -8.23 -5.33
C SER A 106 -4.62 -7.25 -4.30
N THR A 107 -5.41 -6.93 -3.28
CA THR A 107 -4.97 -6.10 -2.15
C THR A 107 -5.26 -6.83 -0.84
N ASN A 108 -4.24 -6.96 0.00
CA ASN A 108 -4.36 -7.53 1.33
C ASN A 108 -3.84 -6.51 2.37
N ILE A 109 -4.67 -6.19 3.35
CA ILE A 109 -4.29 -5.33 4.49
C ILE A 109 -4.49 -6.15 5.75
N SER A 110 -3.41 -6.40 6.46
CA SER A 110 -3.39 -7.15 7.72
C SER A 110 -2.98 -6.23 8.85
N LEU A 111 -3.70 -6.32 9.96
CA LEU A 111 -3.53 -5.52 11.16
C LEU A 111 -3.44 -6.48 12.34
N ASP A 112 -2.36 -6.41 13.10
CA ASP A 112 -2.20 -7.14 14.36
C ASP A 112 -2.27 -6.16 15.54
N ASN A 113 -3.06 -6.53 16.55
CA ASN A 113 -3.28 -5.77 17.78
C ASN A 113 -3.53 -4.23 17.61
N PRO A 114 -4.55 -3.81 16.84
CA PRO A 114 -4.76 -2.39 16.58
C PRO A 114 -5.35 -1.61 17.76
N GLN A 115 -4.85 -0.40 17.99
CA GLN A 115 -5.50 0.65 18.79
C GLN A 115 -6.49 1.47 17.92
N PRO A 116 -7.42 2.28 18.48
CA PRO A 116 -8.55 2.83 17.72
C PRO A 116 -8.15 3.81 16.59
N HIS A 117 -9.05 3.94 15.60
CA HIS A 117 -9.03 4.82 14.41
C HIS A 117 -8.16 4.37 13.21
N MET A 118 -8.70 3.46 12.39
CA MET A 118 -8.05 3.03 11.15
C MET A 118 -8.99 3.16 9.95
N TYR A 119 -8.44 3.72 8.86
CA TYR A 119 -9.15 3.93 7.61
C TYR A 119 -8.40 3.27 6.46
N ALA A 120 -9.10 2.46 5.67
CA ALA A 120 -8.59 1.88 4.44
C ALA A 120 -9.57 2.16 3.31
N ASN A 121 -9.14 2.94 2.32
CA ASN A 121 -9.89 3.28 1.12
C ASN A 121 -9.21 2.67 -0.10
N ILE A 122 -10.00 2.05 -0.97
CA ILE A 122 -9.55 1.55 -2.26
C ILE A 122 -10.49 2.15 -3.30
N SER A 123 -9.94 2.92 -4.23
CA SER A 123 -10.66 3.60 -5.31
C SER A 123 -10.21 3.03 -6.65
N LEU A 124 -11.18 2.78 -7.52
CA LEU A 124 -11.00 2.27 -8.88
C LEU A 124 -11.66 3.29 -9.81
N ASP A 125 -10.88 3.91 -10.71
CA ASP A 125 -11.39 4.69 -11.83
C ASP A 125 -11.31 3.81 -13.08
N GLU A 126 -12.47 3.35 -13.56
CA GLU A 126 -12.58 2.47 -14.73
C GLU A 126 -13.07 3.29 -15.93
N GLN A 127 -12.21 3.50 -16.94
CA GLN A 127 -12.66 3.99 -18.25
C GLN A 127 -12.71 2.93 -19.37
N SER A 128 -12.65 1.63 -19.05
CA SER A 128 -12.79 0.59 -20.09
C SER A 128 -13.39 -0.73 -19.58
N LEU A 129 -14.34 -1.24 -20.36
CA LEU A 129 -15.41 -2.19 -20.03
C LEU A 129 -15.01 -3.67 -19.77
N VAL A 130 -13.75 -4.00 -19.48
CA VAL A 130 -13.34 -5.40 -19.28
C VAL A 130 -12.25 -5.53 -18.22
N CYS A 131 -12.63 -5.48 -16.95
CA CYS A 131 -11.74 -5.82 -15.84
C CYS A 131 -12.38 -6.96 -15.02
N PRO A 132 -11.80 -8.17 -14.98
CA PRO A 132 -12.16 -9.15 -13.96
C PRO A 132 -11.46 -8.79 -12.63
N ALA A 133 -11.71 -7.60 -12.09
CA ALA A 133 -11.14 -7.21 -10.80
C ALA A 133 -11.69 -8.14 -9.69
N THR A 134 -10.94 -9.17 -9.34
CA THR A 134 -11.28 -10.05 -8.21
C THR A 134 -10.91 -9.34 -6.91
N TYR A 135 -11.85 -8.55 -6.40
CA TYR A 135 -11.70 -7.85 -5.13
C TYR A 135 -11.80 -8.84 -3.96
N SER A 136 -10.65 -9.34 -3.46
CA SER A 136 -10.59 -10.16 -2.25
C SER A 136 -10.26 -9.29 -1.04
N ARG A 137 -11.18 -9.18 -0.08
CA ARG A 137 -11.07 -8.35 1.13
C ARG A 137 -11.11 -9.26 2.36
N ILE A 138 -10.08 -9.29 3.23
CA ILE A 138 -10.25 -9.79 4.61
C ILE A 138 -9.54 -8.88 5.61
N ILE A 139 -10.37 -8.24 6.44
CA ILE A 139 -10.05 -7.44 7.62
C ILE A 139 -10.42 -8.29 8.84
N HIS A 140 -9.50 -8.55 9.78
CA HIS A 140 -9.80 -9.38 10.96
C HIS A 140 -10.14 -8.62 12.24
N SER A 141 -10.21 -7.29 12.23
CA SER A 141 -10.87 -6.50 13.29
C SER A 141 -11.27 -5.13 12.77
N LEU A 142 -12.58 -4.86 12.80
CA LEU A 142 -13.18 -3.53 12.59
C LEU A 142 -13.58 -3.00 13.96
N ILE A 143 -13.10 -1.82 14.35
CA ILE A 143 -13.86 -0.94 15.24
C ILE A 143 -14.43 0.14 14.33
N PHE A 144 -15.75 0.12 14.18
CA PHE A 144 -16.52 1.21 13.59
C PHE A 144 -16.63 2.34 14.62
N GLU A 145 -16.29 3.56 14.25
CA GLU A 145 -16.93 4.73 14.86
C GLU A 145 -17.92 5.33 13.86
N LEU A 146 -19.11 5.62 14.38
CA LEU A 146 -20.31 6.11 13.69
C LEU A 146 -20.16 7.55 13.20
#